data_AF-N6W532-F1
#
_entry.id   AF-N6W532-F1
#
_cell.length_a   1.000
_cell.length_b   1.000
_cell.length_c   1.000
_cell.angle_alpha   90.00
_cell.angle_beta   90.00
_cell.angle_gamma   90.00
#
_symmetry.space_group_name_H-M   'P 1'
#
loop_
_entity.id
_entity.type
_entity.pdbx_description
1 polymer ?
#
loop_
_entity_poly.entity_id
_entity_poly.type
_entity_poly.pdbx_seq_one_letter_code
_entity_poly.pdbx_strand_id
1 'polypeptide(L)'
;MGSIAELLGYSLTSEEPEDTHTRAQEDSDRIRETAMAAVLDETPLEPEAARANLRLVEDLDLDDLVLYAIIARIEHELHIQIPDASIGEWTTMEDLLTGVEAATR
;
A
#
# COMPACT_ATOMS: atom_id res chain seq x y z
N MET A 1 -45.15 -17.70 -19.62
CA MET A 1 -44.92 -16.27 -19.36
C MET A 1 -43.42 -16.09 -19.31
N GLY A 2 -42.79 -15.76 -20.45
CA GLY A 2 -41.34 -15.59 -20.54
C GLY A 2 -40.90 -14.35 -19.77
N SER A 3 -39.68 -14.37 -19.24
CA SER A 3 -39.11 -13.24 -18.53
C SER A 3 -38.85 -12.07 -19.50
N ILE A 4 -38.93 -10.83 -19.01
CA ILE A 4 -38.69 -9.61 -19.79
C ILE A 4 -37.31 -9.63 -20.48
N ALA A 5 -36.36 -10.38 -19.92
CA ALA A 5 -35.03 -10.60 -20.47
C ALA A 5 -35.03 -11.28 -21.85
N GLU A 6 -35.89 -12.29 -22.06
CA GLU A 6 -35.98 -13.02 -23.34
C GLU A 6 -36.58 -12.15 -24.46
N LEU A 7 -37.42 -11.19 -24.10
CA LEU A 7 -38.11 -10.31 -25.06
C LEU A 7 -37.19 -9.22 -25.63
N LEU A 8 -36.08 -8.93 -24.96
CA LEU A 8 -35.11 -7.91 -25.33
C LEU A 8 -33.80 -8.48 -25.92
N GLY A 9 -33.72 -9.80 -26.12
CA GLY A 9 -32.54 -10.44 -26.73
C GLY A 9 -31.26 -10.36 -25.89
N TYR A 10 -31.35 -9.94 -24.64
CA TYR A 10 -30.21 -9.95 -23.73
C TYR A 10 -29.99 -11.37 -23.21
N SER A 11 -28.98 -12.05 -23.76
CA SER A 11 -28.35 -13.15 -23.04
C SER A 11 -27.62 -12.52 -21.86
N LEU A 12 -28.18 -12.64 -20.66
CA LEU A 12 -27.41 -12.49 -19.42
C LEU A 12 -26.39 -13.64 -19.39
N THR A 13 -25.32 -13.50 -20.18
CA THR A 13 -24.07 -14.14 -19.80
C THR A 13 -23.59 -13.36 -18.61
N SER A 14 -23.94 -13.85 -17.42
CA SER A 14 -23.31 -13.41 -16.19
C SER A 14 -21.90 -13.96 -16.19
N GLU A 15 -21.02 -13.26 -16.91
CA GLU A 15 -19.58 -13.41 -16.84
C GLU A 15 -19.00 -12.03 -16.54
N GLU A 16 -19.30 -11.54 -15.34
CA GLU A 16 -18.61 -10.39 -14.75
C GLU A 16 -17.48 -10.91 -13.84
N PRO A 17 -16.21 -10.81 -14.22
CA PRO A 17 -15.09 -11.07 -13.32
C PRO A 17 -14.82 -9.83 -12.46
N GLU A 18 -15.74 -9.43 -11.59
CA GLU A 18 -15.61 -8.19 -10.78
C GLU A 18 -14.97 -8.40 -9.39
N ASP A 19 -14.72 -9.64 -8.98
CA ASP A 19 -14.41 -9.95 -7.58
C ASP A 19 -12.91 -9.89 -7.21
N THR A 20 -12.00 -10.16 -8.14
CA THR A 20 -10.56 -10.26 -7.82
C THR A 20 -9.85 -8.91 -7.85
N HIS A 21 -10.27 -8.02 -8.76
CA HIS A 21 -9.61 -6.72 -8.94
C HIS A 21 -9.86 -5.78 -7.76
N THR A 22 -11.09 -5.76 -7.26
CA THR A 22 -11.49 -4.94 -6.10
C THR A 22 -10.76 -5.36 -4.82
N ARG A 23 -10.68 -6.68 -4.53
CA ARG A 23 -9.95 -7.17 -3.33
C ARG A 23 -8.45 -6.86 -3.38
N ALA A 24 -7.82 -7.02 -4.54
CA ALA A 24 -6.39 -6.72 -4.68
C ALA A 24 -6.10 -5.22 -4.47
N GLN A 25 -7.01 -4.35 -4.92
CA GLN A 25 -6.92 -2.91 -4.68
C GLN A 25 -7.12 -2.57 -3.19
N GLU A 26 -8.14 -3.15 -2.55
CA GLU A 26 -8.40 -2.98 -1.11
C GLU A 26 -7.20 -3.43 -0.25
N ASP A 27 -6.55 -4.54 -0.63
CA ASP A 27 -5.34 -5.01 0.05
C ASP A 27 -4.17 -4.04 -0.15
N SER A 28 -3.93 -3.57 -1.38
CA SER A 28 -2.89 -2.57 -1.68
C SER A 28 -3.11 -1.26 -0.90
N ASP A 29 -4.34 -0.78 -0.84
CA ASP A 29 -4.71 0.43 -0.11
C ASP A 29 -4.47 0.26 1.40
N ARG A 30 -4.84 -0.89 1.98
CA ARG A 30 -4.57 -1.21 3.39
C ARG A 30 -3.08 -1.29 3.71
N ILE A 31 -2.28 -1.91 2.83
CA ILE A 31 -0.82 -2.00 2.99
C ILE A 31 -0.21 -0.60 3.00
N ARG A 32 -0.63 0.24 2.06
CA ARG A 32 -0.15 1.62 1.94
C ARG A 32 -0.58 2.49 3.12
N GLU A 33 -1.82 2.32 3.60
CA GLU A 33 -2.32 3.00 4.79
C GLU A 33 -1.50 2.62 6.03
N THR A 34 -1.23 1.33 6.21
CA THR A 34 -0.41 0.81 7.31
C THR A 34 1.01 1.42 7.29
N ALA A 35 1.65 1.41 6.12
CA ALA A 35 2.98 2.00 5.96
C ALA A 35 2.99 3.51 6.21
N MET A 36 2.01 4.24 5.66
CA MET A 36 1.90 5.69 5.86
C MET A 36 1.62 6.05 7.33
N ALA A 37 0.75 5.30 7.99
CA ALA A 37 0.46 5.50 9.41
C ALA A 37 1.71 5.35 10.28
N ALA A 38 2.52 4.31 10.02
CA ALA A 38 3.78 4.11 10.75
C ALA A 38 4.76 5.28 10.55
N VAL A 39 4.84 5.86 9.35
CA VAL A 39 5.70 7.02 9.09
C VAL A 39 5.17 8.29 9.77
N LEU A 40 3.87 8.55 9.69
CA LEU A 40 3.25 9.74 10.29
C LEU A 40 3.29 9.73 11.82
N ASP A 41 3.33 8.56 12.45
CA ASP A 41 3.44 8.47 13.91
C ASP A 41 4.86 8.80 14.42
N GLU A 42 5.88 8.55 13.61
CA GLU A 42 7.29 8.78 13.96
C GLU A 42 7.83 10.12 13.42
N THR A 43 7.06 10.81 12.59
CA THR A 43 7.45 12.10 12.00
C THR A 43 6.46 13.20 12.37
N PRO A 44 6.88 14.47 12.49
CA PRO A 44 5.96 15.59 12.67
C PRO A 44 5.22 15.98 11.36
N LEU A 45 5.21 15.10 10.37
CA LEU A 45 4.64 15.35 9.05
C LEU A 45 3.11 15.35 9.12
N GLU A 46 2.48 16.40 8.59
CA GLU A 46 1.03 16.40 8.42
C GLU A 46 0.63 15.47 7.25
N PRO A 47 -0.47 14.71 7.35
CA PRO A 47 -0.93 13.82 6.27
C PRO A 47 -1.09 14.55 4.93
N GLU A 48 -1.55 15.80 4.96
CA GLU A 48 -1.75 16.64 3.79
C GLU A 48 -0.42 17.05 3.12
N ALA A 49 0.69 16.99 3.84
CA ALA A 49 2.04 17.27 3.36
C ALA A 49 2.79 16.02 2.89
N ALA A 50 2.28 14.82 3.16
CA ALA A 50 2.89 13.57 2.68
C ALA A 50 2.91 13.51 1.15
N ARG A 51 4.10 13.57 0.56
CA ARG A 51 4.33 13.45 -0.89
C ARG A 51 5.29 12.30 -1.17
N ALA A 52 5.05 11.62 -2.28
CA ALA A 52 5.83 10.46 -2.72
C ALA A 52 7.33 10.77 -2.89
N ASN A 53 7.66 11.97 -3.34
CA ASN A 53 9.03 12.38 -3.62
C ASN A 53 9.80 12.93 -2.39
N LEU A 54 9.21 12.91 -1.19
CA LEU A 54 9.91 13.32 0.03
C LEU A 54 11.05 12.34 0.32
N ARG A 55 12.23 12.87 0.61
CA ARG A 55 13.42 12.09 0.93
C ARG A 55 13.40 11.71 2.40
N LEU A 56 13.63 10.43 2.69
CA LEU A 56 13.54 9.86 4.03
C LEU A 56 14.48 10.58 5.01
N VAL A 57 15.75 10.76 4.61
CA VAL A 57 16.75 11.40 5.46
C VAL A 57 16.65 12.93 5.40
N GLU A 58 16.61 13.52 4.20
CA GLU A 58 16.80 14.97 4.05
C GLU A 58 15.55 15.80 4.33
N ASP A 59 14.36 15.26 4.03
CA ASP A 59 13.11 16.00 4.15
C ASP A 59 12.30 15.57 5.39
N LEU A 60 12.40 14.30 5.79
CA LEU A 60 11.69 13.74 6.95
C LEU A 60 12.55 13.57 8.20
N ASP A 61 13.87 13.80 8.10
CA ASP A 61 14.85 13.65 9.19
C ASP A 61 14.82 12.24 9.82
N LEU A 62 14.55 11.22 9.00
CA LEU A 62 14.61 9.82 9.43
C LEU A 62 16.07 9.39 9.46
N ASP A 63 16.64 9.31 10.66
CA ASP A 63 17.88 8.57 10.87
C ASP A 63 17.65 7.06 10.72
N ASP A 64 18.73 6.29 10.62
CA ASP A 64 18.65 4.84 10.46
C ASP A 64 17.82 4.18 11.58
N LEU A 65 17.95 4.66 12.82
CA LEU A 65 17.24 4.07 13.97
C LEU A 65 15.73 4.26 13.86
N VAL A 66 15.28 5.49 13.52
CA VAL A 66 13.86 5.80 13.33
C VAL A 66 13.33 5.06 12.11
N LEU A 67 14.09 5.01 11.01
CA LEU A 67 13.71 4.25 9.82
C LEU A 67 13.48 2.77 10.17
N TYR A 68 14.43 2.11 10.84
CA TYR A 68 14.28 0.72 11.24
C TYR A 68 13.16 0.49 12.27
N ALA A 69 12.86 1.47 13.12
CA ALA A 69 11.70 1.40 14.02
C ALA A 69 10.37 1.41 13.24
N ILE A 70 10.25 2.29 12.25
CA ILE A 70 9.10 2.33 11.33
C ILE A 70 8.98 1.00 10.60
N ILE A 71 10.07 0.49 10.02
CA ILE A 71 10.03 -0.78 9.27
C ILE A 71 9.64 -1.96 10.18
N ALA A 72 10.24 -2.07 11.36
CA ALA A 72 9.91 -3.13 12.31
C ALA A 72 8.42 -3.12 12.70
N ARG A 73 7.82 -1.95 12.84
CA ARG A 73 6.37 -1.81 13.07
C ARG A 73 5.56 -2.29 11.86
N ILE A 74 5.92 -1.87 10.65
CA ILE A 74 5.26 -2.29 9.40
C ILE A 74 5.35 -3.82 9.24
N GLU A 75 6.53 -4.39 9.42
CA GLU A 75 6.76 -5.84 9.37
C GLU A 75 5.87 -6.59 10.36
N HIS A 76 5.76 -6.08 11.59
CA HIS A 76 4.92 -6.66 12.62
C HIS A 76 3.42 -6.56 12.28
N GLU A 77 2.94 -5.41 11.82
CA GLU A 77 1.52 -5.22 11.48
C GLU A 77 1.10 -6.02 10.24
N LEU A 78 1.94 -6.05 9.20
CA LEU A 78 1.67 -6.77 7.96
C LEU A 78 2.12 -8.24 7.97
N HIS A 79 2.80 -8.68 9.03
CA HIS A 79 3.35 -10.03 9.17
C HIS A 79 4.31 -10.42 8.02
N ILE A 80 5.14 -9.47 7.61
CA ILE A 80 6.15 -9.62 6.54
C ILE A 80 7.57 -9.50 7.09
N GLN A 81 8.56 -9.79 6.25
CA GLN A 81 9.98 -9.55 6.53
C GLN A 81 10.61 -8.90 5.31
N ILE A 82 11.28 -7.78 5.51
CA ILE A 82 11.92 -6.97 4.49
C ILE A 82 13.44 -7.06 4.70
N PRO A 83 14.22 -7.50 3.70
CA PRO A 83 15.67 -7.56 3.84
C PRO A 83 16.30 -6.18 4.07
N ASP A 84 17.24 -6.08 5.01
CA ASP A 84 17.98 -4.84 5.29
C ASP A 84 18.62 -4.23 4.04
N ALA A 85 19.09 -5.08 3.11
CA ALA A 85 19.66 -4.64 1.85
C ALA A 85 18.65 -3.87 0.98
N SER A 86 17.37 -4.25 1.01
CA SER A 86 16.31 -3.54 0.31
C SER A 86 16.00 -2.20 0.98
N ILE A 87 15.96 -2.16 2.31
CA ILE A 87 15.71 -0.93 3.08
C ILE A 87 16.81 0.10 2.81
N GLY A 88 18.07 -0.34 2.75
CA GLY A 88 19.22 0.53 2.46
C GLY A 88 19.24 1.15 1.06
N GLU A 89 18.41 0.68 0.14
CA GLU A 89 18.25 1.27 -1.21
C GLU A 89 17.15 2.34 -1.26
N TRP A 90 16.29 2.43 -0.23
CA TRP A 90 15.16 3.35 -0.23
C TRP A 90 15.60 4.77 0.09
N THR A 91 15.28 5.71 -0.79
CA THR A 91 15.67 7.11 -0.64
C THR A 91 14.46 8.01 -0.41
N THR A 92 13.30 7.62 -0.95
CA THR A 92 12.08 8.41 -0.93
C THR A 92 10.93 7.68 -0.24
N MET A 93 9.89 8.45 0.11
CA MET A 93 8.62 7.89 0.59
C MET A 93 8.03 6.88 -0.42
N GLU A 94 8.12 7.16 -1.72
CA GLU A 94 7.66 6.25 -2.77
C GLU A 94 8.40 4.91 -2.75
N ASP A 95 9.73 4.93 -2.57
CA ASP A 95 10.54 3.70 -2.49
C ASP A 95 10.10 2.83 -1.31
N LEU A 96 9.85 3.45 -0.15
CA LEU A 96 9.35 2.77 1.04
C LEU A 96 7.99 2.14 0.78
N LEU A 97 7.01 2.91 0.29
CA LEU A 97 5.66 2.42 0.07
C LEU A 97 5.63 1.29 -0.98
N THR A 98 6.37 1.46 -2.07
CA THR A 98 6.46 0.46 -3.14
C THR A 98 7.21 -0.77 -2.68
N GLY A 99 8.27 -0.61 -1.88
CA GLY A 99 9.06 -1.70 -1.33
C GLY A 99 8.25 -2.55 -0.33
N VAL A 100 7.48 -1.91 0.54
CA VAL A 100 6.56 -2.59 1.45
C VAL A 100 5.48 -3.35 0.67
N GLU A 101 4.86 -2.72 -0.32
CA GLU A 101 3.86 -3.38 -1.18
C GLU A 101 4.46 -4.59 -1.91
N ALA A 102 5.67 -4.46 -2.46
CA ALA A 102 6.37 -5.56 -3.12
C ALA A 102 6.68 -6.74 -2.18
N ALA A 103 6.94 -6.48 -0.90
CA ALA A 103 7.23 -7.51 0.09
C ALA A 103 5.99 -8.31 0.55
N THR A 104 4.79 -7.81 0.28
CA THR A 104 3.52 -8.48 0.63
C THR A 104 2.97 -9.41 -0.46
N ARG A 105 3.57 -9.39 -1.66
CA ARG A 105 3.14 -10.18 -2.81
C ARG A 105 3.89 -11.52 -2.89
#